data_AF-A0A7R9R108-F1
#
_entry.id   AF-A0A7R9R108-F1
#
_cell.length_a   1.000
_cell.length_b   1.000
_cell.length_c   1.000
_cell.angle_alpha   90.00
_cell.angle_beta   90.00
_cell.angle_gamma   90.00
#
_symmetry.space_group_name_H-M   'P 1'
#
loop_
_entity.id
_entity.type
_entity.pdbx_description
1 polymer ?
#
loop_
_entity_poly.entity_id
_entity_poly.type
_entity_poly.pdbx_seq_one_letter_code
_entity_poly.pdbx_strand_id
1 'polypeptide(L)'
;MATNSSPYPMDEFLFSAAVPKTFQLQLMPPSSNRIAESNMGAVNQVIKVTNPNKNPLKLRLKIEYQHNGNKVQETSDVTSFPVTTWQ
;
A
#
# COMPACT_ATOMS: atom_id res chain seq x y z
N MET A 1 -6.84 0.44 3.15
CA MET A 1 -6.49 0.44 4.59
C MET A 1 -5.66 -0.79 4.89
N ALA A 2 -4.72 -0.70 5.81
CA ALA A 2 -3.92 -1.84 6.29
C ALA A 2 -4.26 -2.10 7.76
N THR A 3 -4.49 -3.37 8.11
CA THR A 3 -4.81 -3.86 9.46
C THR A 3 -3.87 -5.01 9.80
N ASN A 4 -3.69 -5.26 11.10
CA ASN A 4 -2.79 -6.30 11.60
C ASN A 4 -3.54 -7.20 12.59
N SER A 5 -3.77 -8.46 12.20
CA SER A 5 -4.45 -9.45 13.04
C SER A 5 -3.51 -10.22 13.98
N SER A 6 -2.20 -10.00 13.89
CA SER A 6 -1.21 -10.66 14.74
C SER A 6 -1.17 -10.06 16.16
N PRO A 7 -0.61 -10.77 17.16
CA PRO A 7 -0.57 -10.29 18.54
C PRO A 7 0.54 -9.26 18.82
N TYR A 8 1.36 -8.91 17.84
CA TYR A 8 2.44 -7.92 17.97
C TYR A 8 2.21 -6.76 16.99
N PRO A 9 2.57 -5.52 17.36
CA PRO A 9 2.42 -4.39 16.47
C PRO A 9 3.37 -4.48 15.27
N MET A 10 2.97 -3.80 14.19
CA MET A 10 3.84 -3.51 13.05
C MET A 10 4.29 -2.06 13.17
N ASP A 11 5.53 -1.84 13.58
CA ASP A 11 6.15 -0.52 13.72
C ASP A 11 6.90 -0.12 12.44
N GLU A 12 7.20 1.16 12.27
CA GLU A 12 7.88 1.69 11.08
C GLU A 12 7.21 1.26 9.75
N PHE A 13 5.89 1.09 9.76
CA PHE A 13 5.10 0.69 8.61
C PHE A 13 5.25 1.70 7.47
N LEU A 14 5.84 1.24 6.38
CA LEU A 14 6.06 2.00 5.16
C LEU A 14 5.41 1.26 3.99
N PHE A 15 4.48 1.95 3.35
CA PHE A 15 3.90 1.51 2.08
C PHE A 15 4.48 2.34 0.94
N SER A 16 4.92 1.66 -0.11
CA SER A 16 5.43 2.26 -1.33
C SER A 16 4.75 1.62 -2.53
N ALA A 17 4.58 2.39 -3.60
CA ALA A 17 3.97 1.88 -4.82
C ALA A 17 4.60 2.51 -6.07
N ALA A 18 4.61 1.73 -7.15
CA ALA A 18 5.09 2.14 -8.45
C ALA A 18 4.09 1.73 -9.54
N VAL A 19 3.95 2.58 -10.56
CA VAL A 19 3.13 2.36 -11.75
C VAL A 19 4.00 2.45 -13.00
N PRO A 20 3.58 1.89 -14.15
CA PRO A 20 4.23 2.13 -15.43
C PRO A 20 4.31 3.63 -15.75
N LYS A 21 5.31 4.04 -16.53
CA LYS A 21 5.56 5.46 -16.88
C LYS A 21 4.40 6.15 -17.61
N THR A 22 3.48 5.38 -18.19
CA THR A 22 2.26 5.89 -18.83
C THR A 22 1.22 6.41 -17.84
N PHE A 23 1.43 6.17 -16.54
CA PHE A 23 0.63 6.65 -15.43
C PHE A 23 1.46 7.62 -14.59
N GLN A 24 0.79 8.47 -13.83
CA GLN A 24 1.41 9.24 -12.75
C GLN A 24 0.87 8.75 -11.42
N LEU A 25 1.73 8.62 -10.42
CA LEU A 25 1.36 8.22 -9.07
C LEU A 25 1.75 9.30 -8.07
N GLN A 26 0.79 9.72 -7.26
CA GLN A 26 1.02 10.54 -6.08
C GLN A 26 0.61 9.74 -4.85
N LEU A 27 1.55 9.55 -3.94
CA LEU A 27 1.31 8.93 -2.65
C LEU A 27 1.12 10.03 -1.60
N MET A 28 -0.06 10.09 -1.00
CA MET A 28 -0.33 11.02 0.09
C MET A 28 0.32 10.51 1.39
N PRO A 29 0.57 11.38 2.39
CA PRO A 29 1.05 10.95 3.69
C PRO A 29 0.12 9.90 4.32
N PRO A 30 0.68 8.88 5.01
CA PRO A 30 -0.13 7.91 5.73
C PRO A 30 -0.72 8.53 7.00
N SER A 31 -1.80 7.94 7.52
CA SER A 31 -2.40 8.36 8.79
C SER A 31 -1.52 8.05 10.01
N SER A 32 -0.65 7.05 9.89
CA SER A 32 0.28 6.59 10.92
C SER A 32 1.36 5.72 10.26
N ASN A 33 2.49 5.53 10.92
CA ASN A 33 3.54 4.56 10.57
C ASN A 33 3.56 3.35 11.51
N ARG A 34 2.46 3.12 12.25
CA ARG A 34 2.29 1.97 13.14
C ARG A 34 0.90 1.36 12.96
N ILE A 35 0.82 0.04 12.86
CA ILE A 35 -0.42 -0.73 12.90
C ILE A 35 -0.45 -1.54 14.20
N ALA A 36 -1.39 -1.21 15.08
CA ALA A 36 -1.58 -1.92 16.34
C ALA A 36 -1.96 -3.40 16.10
N GLU A 37 -1.57 -4.23 17.04
CA GLU A 37 -1.88 -5.65 17.14
C GLU A 37 -3.40 -5.93 17.19
N SER A 38 -3.78 -7.19 16.96
CA SER A 38 -5.12 -7.71 17.21
C SER A 38 -6.26 -6.88 16.58
N ASN A 39 -6.00 -6.31 15.40
CA ASN A 39 -6.89 -5.40 14.66
C ASN A 39 -7.31 -4.14 15.44
N MET A 40 -6.55 -3.73 16.46
CA MET A 40 -6.84 -2.55 17.29
C MET A 40 -6.50 -1.21 16.62
N GLY A 41 -6.11 -1.23 15.35
CA GLY A 41 -5.79 -0.03 14.59
C GLY A 41 -5.63 -0.31 13.10
N ALA A 42 -5.58 0.78 12.33
CA ALA A 42 -5.37 0.71 10.89
C ALA A 42 -4.54 1.90 10.40
N VAL A 43 -3.79 1.68 9.33
CA VAL A 43 -3.17 2.75 8.54
C VAL A 43 -3.98 2.98 7.27
N ASN A 44 -4.37 4.24 7.07
CA ASN A 44 -4.99 4.72 5.86
C ASN A 44 -4.00 5.58 5.09
N GLN A 45 -3.84 5.28 3.81
CA GLN A 45 -3.00 6.04 2.92
C GLN A 45 -3.67 6.12 1.55
N VAL A 46 -3.69 7.32 0.98
CA VAL A 46 -4.34 7.57 -0.30
C VAL A 46 -3.29 7.53 -1.41
N ILE A 47 -3.57 6.76 -2.45
CA ILE A 47 -2.82 6.74 -3.70
C ILE A 47 -3.68 7.40 -4.76
N LYS A 48 -3.17 8.43 -5.42
CA LYS A 48 -3.78 9.01 -6.61
C LYS A 48 -3.02 8.50 -7.81
N VAL A 49 -3.73 7.88 -8.75
CA VAL A 49 -3.18 7.42 -10.02
C VAL A 49 -3.86 8.17 -11.15
N THR A 50 -3.07 8.91 -11.94
CA THR A 50 -3.57 9.57 -13.14
C THR A 50 -3.35 8.65 -14.34
N ASN A 51 -4.43 8.38 -15.08
CA ASN A 51 -4.43 7.51 -16.26
C ASN A 51 -5.02 8.26 -17.48
N PRO A 52 -4.25 9.14 -18.13
CA PRO A 52 -4.79 9.97 -19.22
C PRO A 52 -5.20 9.15 -20.44
N ASN A 53 -4.60 7.96 -20.62
CA ASN A 53 -4.79 7.11 -21.79
C ASN A 53 -5.79 5.97 -21.55
N LYS A 54 -6.44 5.92 -20.37
CA LYS A 54 -7.40 4.86 -19.98
C LYS A 54 -6.88 3.43 -20.18
N ASN A 55 -5.58 3.22 -19.96
CA ASN A 55 -4.96 1.90 -20.08
C ASN A 55 -5.24 1.03 -18.84
N PRO A 56 -5.23 -0.31 -18.96
CA PRO A 56 -5.30 -1.19 -17.81
C PRO A 56 -4.21 -0.89 -16.78
N LEU A 57 -4.60 -0.62 -15.54
CA LEU A 57 -3.68 -0.30 -14.46
C LEU A 57 -2.94 -1.54 -13.98
N LYS A 58 -1.62 -1.42 -13.79
CA LYS A 58 -0.78 -2.37 -13.04
C LYS A 58 -0.03 -1.58 -11.97
N LEU A 59 -0.04 -2.08 -10.74
CA LEU A 59 0.60 -1.43 -9.60
C LEU A 59 1.58 -2.42 -8.97
N ARG A 60 2.83 -2.01 -8.77
CA ARG A 60 3.79 -2.74 -7.92
C ARG A 60 3.78 -2.11 -6.55
N LEU A 61 3.42 -2.86 -5.53
CA LEU A 61 3.44 -2.39 -4.14
C LEU A 61 4.62 -3.02 -3.38
N LYS A 62 5.17 -2.27 -2.45
CA LYS A 62 6.18 -2.71 -1.48
C LYS A 62 5.71 -2.30 -0.10
N ILE A 63 5.80 -3.22 0.85
CA ILE A 63 5.49 -2.99 2.26
C ILE A 63 6.73 -3.33 3.07
N GLU A 64 7.09 -2.45 3.99
CA GLU A 64 8.17 -2.63 4.97
C GLU A 64 7.65 -2.32 6.37
N TYR A 65 8.04 -3.10 7.37
CA TYR A 65 7.74 -2.83 8.78
C TYR A 65 8.66 -3.64 9.70
N GLN A 66 8.68 -3.28 10.98
CA GLN A 66 9.25 -4.06 12.06
C GLN A 66 8.13 -4.83 12.75
N HIS A 67 8.33 -6.13 12.97
CA HIS A 67 7.36 -6.99 13.66
C HIS A 67 8.07 -7.94 14.60
N ASN A 68 7.77 -7.80 15.89
CA ASN A 68 8.39 -8.57 16.97
C ASN A 68 9.94 -8.59 16.88
N GLY A 69 10.53 -7.40 16.65
CA GLY A 69 11.98 -7.21 16.53
C GLY A 69 12.60 -7.60 15.19
N ASN A 70 11.82 -8.10 14.22
CA ASN A 70 12.31 -8.50 12.90
C ASN A 70 11.84 -7.53 11.82
N LYS A 71 12.74 -7.17 10.91
CA LYS A 71 12.39 -6.40 9.72
C LYS A 71 11.71 -7.31 8.69
N VAL A 72 10.52 -6.92 8.26
CA VAL A 72 9.78 -7.58 7.18
C VAL A 72 9.76 -6.67 5.96
N GLN A 73 9.94 -7.27 4.79
CA GLN A 73 9.80 -6.60 3.50
C GLN A 73 9.07 -7.52 2.51
N GLU A 74 7.98 -7.03 1.95
CA GLU A 74 7.19 -7.75 0.94
C GLU A 74 7.00 -6.90 -0.31
N THR A 75 6.96 -7.52 -1.47
CA THR A 75 6.70 -6.85 -2.75
C THR A 75 5.74 -7.70 -3.57
N SER A 76 4.72 -7.07 -4.14
CA SER A 76 3.69 -7.75 -4.91
C SER A 76 3.21 -6.90 -6.09
N ASP A 77 2.77 -7.56 -7.15
CA ASP A 77 2.17 -6.92 -8.32
C ASP A 77 0.64 -7.08 -8.25
N VAL A 78 -0.06 -5.96 -8.26
CA VAL A 78 -1.52 -5.89 -8.38
C VAL A 78 -1.86 -5.60 -9.83
N THR A 79 -2.50 -6.57 -10.47
CA THR A 79 -2.92 -6.49 -11.88
C THR A 79 -4.43 -6.64 -12.06
N SER A 80 -5.15 -6.95 -10.98
CA SER A 80 -6.59 -7.25 -10.94
C SER A 80 -7.47 -6.03 -10.63
N PHE A 81 -7.09 -4.84 -11.13
CA PHE A 81 -7.90 -3.64 -10.95
C PHE A 81 -9.23 -3.74 -11.73
N PRO A 82 -10.39 -3.47 -11.10
CA PRO A 82 -11.68 -3.49 -11.79
C PRO A 82 -11.70 -2.55 -12.99
N VAL A 83 -12.40 -2.92 -14.06
CA VAL A 83 -12.49 -2.10 -15.29
C VAL A 83 -12.98 -0.67 -15.01
N THR A 84 -13.89 -0.51 -14.04
CA THR A 84 -14.43 0.78 -13.60
C THR A 84 -13.40 1.72 -12.97
N THR A 85 -12.21 1.22 -12.60
CA THR A 85 -11.16 2.05 -11.99
C THR A 85 -10.29 2.79 -13.02
N TRP A 86 -10.40 2.45 -14.30
CA TRP A 86 -9.58 3.05 -15.36
C TRP A 86 -10.33 3.38 -16.66
N GLN A 87 -11.58 2.94 -16.82
CA GLN A 87 -12.47 3.23 -17.95
C GLN A 87 -13.34 4.46 -17.68
#